data_AF-A0A0E0DPP3-F1
#
_entry.id   AF-A0A0E0DPP3-F1
#
_cell.length_a   1.000
_cell.length_b   1.000
_cell.length_c   1.000
_cell.angle_alpha   90.00
_cell.angle_beta   90.00
_cell.angle_gamma   90.00
#
_symmetry.space_group_name_H-M   'P 1'
#
loop_
_entity.id
_entity.type
_entity.pdbx_description
1 polymer ?
#
loop_
_entity_poly.entity_id
_entity_poly.type
_entity_poly.pdbx_seq_one_letter_code
_entity_poly.pdbx_strand_id
1 'polypeptide(L)'
;MPFWQNRSSSCIQQQSLIVNTHLLFPHDHSLSIVRLKQVYKILQYIEAYQEEHKLGPMPIILCGDWNGSKRGQVYKFLRSQGFVSSYDTAHQYSDSEEDAHKWVSHRNHRGNICGVDFIWLLNPNKSRKPLKTSWNEAVFGIIKYLLLQVASLSEENAFALLKADSPDDQITYSSFCQALCQLGMVHPDRLNSEEIKDLWSEADHDGDDIVDYKEFQRCIWSPTCCSQEEEDDTEIDISDGSLVTFEANDEAFGFTVKEAVLFPPEVEKGMWPENYSLSDHAPLTVVFSPVRMPCSPRTPRTP
;
A
#
# COMPACT_ATOMS: atom_id res chain seq x y z
N MET A 1 37.81 -26.45 26.64
CA MET A 1 36.63 -25.72 27.13
C MET A 1 35.40 -26.39 26.57
N PRO A 2 34.58 -27.08 27.39
CA PRO A 2 33.42 -27.81 26.89
C PRO A 2 32.29 -26.83 26.53
N PHE A 3 31.67 -27.07 25.39
CA PHE A 3 30.45 -26.43 24.93
C PHE A 3 29.34 -26.60 25.98
N TRP A 4 28.84 -25.48 26.49
CA TRP A 4 27.61 -25.47 27.28
C TRP A 4 26.43 -25.71 26.35
N GLN A 5 25.96 -26.96 26.31
CA GLN A 5 24.64 -27.29 25.79
C GLN A 5 23.59 -26.75 26.75
N ASN A 6 23.07 -25.56 26.47
CA ASN A 6 21.90 -25.05 27.17
C ASN A 6 20.64 -25.67 26.53
N ARG A 7 20.16 -26.78 27.12
CA ARG A 7 18.85 -27.38 26.80
C ARG A 7 17.80 -26.76 27.73
N SER A 8 17.21 -25.64 27.31
CA SER A 8 15.84 -25.22 27.74
C SER A 8 15.50 -23.83 27.18
N SER A 9 15.11 -23.78 25.92
CA SER A 9 14.06 -22.90 25.39
C SER A 9 13.81 -23.41 23.98
N SER A 10 12.55 -23.57 23.57
CA SER A 10 12.23 -23.71 22.15
C SER A 10 12.95 -22.58 21.42
N CYS A 11 13.94 -22.92 20.59
CA CYS A 11 14.67 -21.93 19.82
C CYS A 11 13.67 -21.42 18.78
N ILE A 12 12.90 -20.38 19.13
CA ILE A 12 12.12 -19.63 18.16
C ILE A 12 13.16 -19.03 17.21
N GLN A 13 13.26 -19.59 16.01
CA GLN A 13 14.20 -19.15 15.00
C GLN A 13 13.82 -17.72 14.60
N GLN A 14 14.72 -16.77 14.83
CA GLN A 14 14.52 -15.39 14.38
C GLN A 14 14.71 -15.34 12.87
N GLN A 15 13.62 -15.13 12.14
CA GLN A 15 13.60 -14.97 10.69
C GLN A 15 12.98 -13.61 10.34
N SER A 16 13.46 -13.01 9.26
CA SER A 16 12.88 -11.82 8.67
C SER A 16 13.02 -11.88 7.16
N LEU A 17 12.10 -11.22 6.44
CA LEU A 17 12.19 -11.06 5.01
C LEU A 17 12.56 -9.62 4.69
N ILE A 18 13.57 -9.43 3.83
CA ILE A 18 13.99 -8.10 3.35
C ILE A 18 13.87 -8.09 1.84
N VAL A 19 13.14 -7.12 1.31
CA VAL A 19 12.98 -6.91 -0.13
C VAL A 19 13.41 -5.50 -0.48
N ASN A 20 14.38 -5.38 -1.38
CA ASN A 20 14.80 -4.10 -1.93
C ASN A 20 14.19 -3.90 -3.33
N THR A 21 13.68 -2.71 -3.62
CA THR A 21 13.08 -2.39 -4.91
C THR A 21 13.42 -0.98 -5.39
N HIS A 22 13.21 -0.72 -6.67
CA HIS A 22 13.24 0.61 -7.27
C HIS A 22 12.09 0.67 -8.29
N LEU A 23 11.04 1.43 -7.95
CA LEU A 23 9.83 1.51 -8.77
C LEU A 23 10.00 2.45 -9.97
N LEU A 24 9.11 2.33 -10.95
CA LEU A 24 9.14 3.12 -12.17
C LEU A 24 9.09 4.64 -11.86
N PHE A 25 10.02 5.39 -12.46
CA PHE A 25 10.08 6.84 -12.31
C PHE A 25 8.81 7.56 -12.82
N PRO A 26 8.25 8.55 -12.10
CA PRO A 26 7.02 9.26 -12.46
C PRO A 26 7.20 10.25 -13.60
N HIS A 27 7.28 9.79 -14.85
CA HIS A 27 7.27 10.69 -16.00
C HIS A 27 5.92 11.39 -16.21
N ASP A 28 4.81 10.71 -15.88
CA ASP A 28 3.46 11.24 -15.96
C ASP A 28 2.55 10.63 -14.86
N HIS A 29 1.36 11.22 -14.68
CA HIS A 29 0.39 10.80 -13.66
C HIS A 29 -0.21 9.41 -13.93
N SER A 30 -0.32 9.02 -15.20
CA SER A 30 -0.87 7.72 -15.60
C SER A 30 0.07 6.56 -15.27
N LEU A 31 1.36 6.81 -15.02
CA LEU A 31 2.30 5.79 -14.53
C LEU A 31 2.12 5.42 -13.04
N SER A 32 1.26 6.13 -12.31
CA SER A 32 0.92 5.79 -10.92
C SER A 32 0.34 4.37 -10.78
N ILE A 33 -0.50 3.95 -11.72
CA ILE A 33 -1.07 2.59 -11.74
C ILE A 33 0.00 1.53 -12.00
N VAL A 34 0.99 1.84 -12.85
CA VAL A 34 2.10 0.93 -13.16
C VAL A 34 2.95 0.70 -11.91
N ARG A 35 3.28 1.76 -11.17
CA ARG A 35 3.96 1.62 -9.88
C ARG A 35 3.14 0.83 -8.86
N LEU A 36 1.83 1.12 -8.76
CA LEU A 36 0.95 0.35 -7.89
C LEU A 36 1.05 -1.14 -8.26
N LYS A 37 0.95 -1.49 -9.55
CA LYS A 37 1.07 -2.88 -10.04
C LYS A 37 2.38 -3.54 -9.65
N GLN A 38 3.50 -2.80 -9.73
CA GLN A 38 4.80 -3.30 -9.28
C GLN A 38 4.75 -3.70 -7.80
N VAL A 39 4.15 -2.87 -6.94
CA VAL A 39 4.01 -3.17 -5.51
C VAL A 39 3.07 -4.34 -5.26
N TYR A 40 1.93 -4.39 -5.95
CA TYR A 40 1.00 -5.51 -5.87
C TYR A 40 1.70 -6.83 -6.19
N LYS A 41 2.48 -6.87 -7.28
CA LYS A 41 3.29 -8.05 -7.64
C LYS A 41 4.35 -8.39 -6.58
N ILE A 42 5.03 -7.39 -6.02
CA ILE A 42 6.00 -7.62 -4.92
C ILE A 42 5.31 -8.31 -3.75
N LEU A 43 4.13 -7.83 -3.33
CA LEU A 43 3.39 -8.44 -2.23
C LEU A 43 2.89 -9.85 -2.57
N GLN A 44 2.42 -10.10 -3.81
CA GLN A 44 2.07 -11.45 -4.26
C GLN A 44 3.27 -12.41 -4.23
N TYR A 45 4.45 -11.95 -4.67
CA TYR A 45 5.67 -12.77 -4.61
C TYR A 45 6.10 -13.07 -3.18
N ILE A 46 5.95 -12.11 -2.26
CA ILE A 46 6.23 -12.34 -0.84
C ILE A 46 5.30 -13.42 -0.28
N GLU A 47 4.00 -13.34 -0.56
CA GLU A 47 3.02 -14.32 -0.09
C GLU A 47 3.30 -15.71 -0.68
N ALA A 48 3.55 -15.79 -1.99
CA ALA A 48 3.89 -17.05 -2.67
C ALA A 48 5.19 -17.64 -2.12
N TYR A 49 6.22 -16.82 -1.89
CA TYR A 49 7.49 -17.25 -1.30
C TYR A 49 7.30 -17.77 0.12
N GLN A 50 6.49 -17.09 0.93
CA GLN A 50 6.15 -17.55 2.28
C GLN A 50 5.43 -18.90 2.26
N GLU A 51 4.49 -19.09 1.33
CA GLU A 51 3.75 -20.35 1.19
C GLU A 51 4.65 -21.50 0.70
N GLU A 52 5.41 -21.28 -0.37
CA GLU A 52 6.32 -22.26 -0.97
C GLU A 52 7.32 -22.80 0.06
N HIS A 53 7.86 -21.90 0.89
CA HIS A 53 8.84 -22.24 1.92
C HIS A 53 8.23 -22.52 3.30
N LYS A 54 6.89 -22.55 3.42
CA LYS A 54 6.15 -22.80 4.67
C LYS A 54 6.63 -21.92 5.83
N LEU A 55 6.87 -20.65 5.51
CA LEU A 55 7.35 -19.65 6.43
C LEU A 55 6.23 -19.24 7.39
N GLY A 56 6.52 -19.30 8.69
CA GLY A 56 5.61 -18.81 9.72
C GLY A 56 5.49 -17.28 9.71
N PRO A 57 4.65 -16.70 10.58
CA PRO A 57 4.56 -15.25 10.76
C PRO A 57 5.92 -14.65 11.09
N MET A 58 6.38 -13.69 10.28
CA MET A 58 7.68 -13.04 10.43
C MET A 58 7.62 -11.57 9.97
N PRO A 59 8.53 -10.72 10.45
CA PRO A 59 8.61 -9.34 10.02
C PRO A 59 9.11 -9.26 8.59
N ILE A 60 8.49 -8.37 7.82
CA ILE A 60 8.83 -8.06 6.44
C ILE A 60 9.31 -6.61 6.40
N ILE A 61 10.47 -6.40 5.80
CA ILE A 61 11.06 -5.09 5.54
C ILE A 61 11.09 -4.87 4.03
N LEU A 62 10.47 -3.78 3.57
CA LEU A 62 10.55 -3.36 2.17
C LEU A 62 11.36 -2.06 2.09
N CYS A 63 12.44 -2.04 1.34
CA CYS A 63 13.32 -0.87 1.22
C CYS A 63 13.56 -0.47 -0.24
N GLY A 64 13.95 0.80 -0.42
CA GLY A 64 14.42 1.34 -1.70
C GLY A 64 13.64 2.57 -2.16
N ASP A 65 13.77 2.88 -3.45
CA ASP A 65 13.12 4.03 -4.08
C ASP A 65 11.72 3.64 -4.59
N TRP A 66 10.70 4.19 -3.95
CA TRP A 66 9.30 3.93 -4.29
C TRP A 66 8.79 4.86 -5.37
N ASN A 67 9.55 5.90 -5.74
CA ASN A 67 9.17 6.87 -6.76
C ASN A 67 7.75 7.43 -6.58
N GLY A 68 7.30 7.52 -5.32
CA GLY A 68 5.97 7.91 -4.91
C GLY A 68 6.02 8.47 -3.49
N SER A 69 5.37 9.60 -3.27
CA SER A 69 5.37 10.27 -1.96
C SER A 69 4.29 9.71 -1.03
N LYS A 70 4.29 10.18 0.22
CA LYS A 70 3.25 9.92 1.22
C LYS A 70 1.82 10.16 0.73
N ARG A 71 1.65 11.11 -0.20
CA ARG A 71 0.34 11.49 -0.76
C ARG A 71 -0.15 10.50 -1.83
N GLY A 72 0.78 9.71 -2.38
CA GLY A 72 0.52 8.80 -3.50
C GLY A 72 -0.20 7.52 -3.09
N GLN A 73 -0.84 6.88 -4.07
CA GLN A 73 -1.61 5.66 -3.84
C GLN A 73 -0.75 4.43 -3.52
N VAL A 74 0.53 4.43 -3.92
CA VAL A 74 1.50 3.40 -3.49
C VAL A 74 1.70 3.42 -1.98
N TYR A 75 1.88 4.62 -1.40
CA TYR A 75 2.03 4.79 0.05
C TYR A 75 0.76 4.31 0.75
N LYS A 76 -0.41 4.81 0.34
CA LYS A 76 -1.72 4.45 0.90
C LYS A 76 -2.00 2.95 0.81
N PHE A 77 -1.66 2.32 -0.32
CA PHE A 77 -1.80 0.87 -0.51
C PHE A 77 -0.97 0.08 0.51
N LEU A 78 0.31 0.42 0.69
CA LEU A 78 1.17 -0.23 1.70
C LEU A 78 0.64 -0.02 3.13
N ARG A 79 0.21 1.20 3.46
CA ARG A 79 -0.43 1.50 4.76
C ARG A 79 -1.65 0.62 5.00
N SER A 80 -2.48 0.46 3.98
CA SER A 80 -3.68 -0.37 4.02
C SER A 80 -3.39 -1.88 4.18
N GLN A 81 -2.17 -2.31 3.81
CA GLN A 81 -1.65 -3.66 4.03
C GLN A 81 -0.90 -3.79 5.38
N GLY A 82 -0.99 -2.78 6.24
CA GLY A 82 -0.42 -2.78 7.60
C GLY A 82 1.03 -2.31 7.69
N PHE A 83 1.69 -2.00 6.57
CA PHE A 83 3.07 -1.51 6.59
C PHE A 83 3.15 -0.13 7.25
N VAL A 84 4.24 0.09 7.99
CA VAL A 84 4.56 1.39 8.60
C VAL A 84 5.86 1.92 8.02
N SER A 85 5.91 3.22 7.75
CA SER A 85 7.16 3.90 7.43
C SER A 85 8.03 3.93 8.68
N SER A 86 9.23 3.34 8.60
CA SER A 86 10.12 3.31 9.77
C SER A 86 10.61 4.71 10.14
N TYR A 87 10.85 5.56 9.14
CA TYR A 87 11.24 6.95 9.39
C TYR A 87 10.16 7.71 10.15
N ASP A 88 8.91 7.58 9.73
CA ASP A 88 7.78 8.26 10.39
C ASP A 88 7.52 7.69 11.78
N THR A 89 7.70 6.38 11.95
CA THR A 89 7.60 5.72 13.26
C THR A 89 8.64 6.25 14.26
N ALA A 90 9.89 6.42 13.82
CA ALA A 90 10.97 6.94 14.67
C ALA A 90 10.76 8.41 15.07
N HIS A 91 10.16 9.21 14.17
CA HIS A 91 9.94 10.64 14.37
C HIS A 91 8.53 11.02 14.85
N GLN A 92 7.66 10.03 15.08
CA GLN A 92 6.26 10.22 15.46
C GLN A 92 5.48 11.07 14.47
N TYR A 93 5.75 10.88 13.17
CA TYR A 93 5.00 11.53 12.10
C TYR A 93 3.74 10.74 11.75
N SER A 94 2.67 11.48 11.51
CA SER A 94 1.40 10.97 11.02
C SER A 94 1.38 10.89 9.49
N ASP A 95 0.29 10.33 8.96
CA ASP A 95 0.00 10.32 7.53
C ASP A 95 -0.63 11.64 7.04
N SER A 96 -0.58 12.71 7.86
CA SER A 96 -1.15 14.02 7.53
C SER A 96 -0.35 14.77 6.47
N GLU A 97 -1.01 15.73 5.82
CA GLU A 97 -0.40 16.63 4.83
C GLU A 97 0.71 17.50 5.43
N GLU A 98 0.61 17.87 6.70
CA GLU A 98 1.63 18.65 7.41
C GLU A 98 2.94 17.86 7.54
N ASP A 99 2.84 16.55 7.78
CA ASP A 99 3.98 15.64 7.94
C ASP A 99 4.54 15.14 6.60
N ALA A 100 3.83 15.38 5.49
CA ALA A 100 4.21 14.91 4.17
C ALA A 100 5.46 15.62 3.60
N HIS A 101 5.75 16.83 4.10
CA HIS A 101 6.82 17.69 3.60
C HIS A 101 7.97 17.90 4.60
N LYS A 102 7.91 17.25 5.78
CA LYS A 102 8.93 17.42 6.83
C LYS A 102 10.30 16.90 6.42
N TRP A 103 10.36 15.93 5.52
CA TRP A 103 11.60 15.36 5.01
C TRP A 103 11.55 15.15 3.51
N VAL A 104 12.72 15.13 2.88
CA VAL A 104 12.92 14.78 1.46
C VAL A 104 14.02 13.73 1.33
N SER A 105 14.03 13.00 0.23
CA SER A 105 15.05 11.98 -0.03
C SER A 105 15.58 11.99 -1.45
N HIS A 106 14.93 12.71 -2.38
CA HIS A 106 15.35 12.78 -3.77
C HIS A 106 15.23 14.22 -4.27
N ARG A 107 16.24 14.68 -5.03
CA ARG A 107 16.18 15.85 -5.89
C ARG A 107 16.36 15.47 -7.35
N ASN A 108 15.30 15.56 -8.12
CA ASN A 108 15.35 15.15 -9.52
C ASN A 108 16.13 16.13 -10.41
N HIS A 109 16.34 15.76 -11.68
CA HIS A 109 17.05 16.56 -12.69
C HIS A 109 16.42 17.95 -12.98
N ARG A 110 15.15 18.18 -12.57
CA ARG A 110 14.47 19.49 -12.70
C ARG A 110 14.63 20.35 -11.44
N GLY A 111 15.33 19.85 -10.43
CA GLY A 111 15.52 20.51 -9.14
C GLY A 111 14.35 20.35 -8.17
N ASN A 112 13.32 19.57 -8.50
CA ASN A 112 12.22 19.29 -7.58
C ASN A 112 12.67 18.32 -6.50
N ILE A 113 12.23 18.57 -5.27
CA ILE A 113 12.56 17.74 -4.10
C ILE A 113 11.32 16.96 -3.64
N CYS A 114 11.52 15.70 -3.24
CA CYS A 114 10.46 14.84 -2.75
C CYS A 114 11.00 13.75 -1.81
N GLY A 115 10.16 13.29 -0.88
CA GLY A 115 10.39 12.06 -0.12
C GLY A 115 9.83 10.87 -0.88
N VAL A 116 10.70 9.99 -1.37
CA VAL A 116 10.35 8.80 -2.18
C VAL A 116 11.06 7.52 -1.73
N ASP A 117 12.08 7.65 -0.89
CA ASP A 117 12.83 6.53 -0.34
C ASP A 117 12.22 6.15 1.01
N PHE A 118 11.76 4.90 1.11
CA PHE A 118 11.11 4.40 2.32
C PHE A 118 11.70 3.05 2.70
N ILE A 119 11.84 2.86 4.02
CA ILE A 119 12.05 1.55 4.63
C ILE A 119 10.78 1.23 5.42
N TRP A 120 9.96 0.37 4.83
CA TRP A 120 8.70 -0.10 5.39
C TRP A 120 8.91 -1.30 6.31
N LEU A 121 8.15 -1.34 7.39
CA LEU A 121 8.09 -2.49 8.30
C LEU A 121 6.66 -3.02 8.39
N LEU A 122 6.50 -4.31 8.20
CA LEU A 122 5.30 -5.06 8.56
C LEU A 122 5.68 -6.11 9.59
N ASN A 123 5.09 -6.03 10.76
CA ASN A 123 5.25 -7.00 11.83
C ASN A 123 4.16 -8.09 11.76
N PRO A 124 4.39 -9.29 12.31
CA PRO A 124 3.45 -10.42 12.27
C PRO A 124 2.18 -10.24 13.12
N ASN A 125 2.12 -9.16 13.92
CA ASN A 125 1.04 -8.84 14.84
C ASN A 125 -0.08 -8.00 14.22
N LYS A 126 -0.14 -7.90 12.89
CA LYS A 126 -1.15 -7.14 12.17
C LYS A 126 -2.00 -8.05 11.32
N SER A 127 -3.32 -7.97 11.50
CA SER A 127 -4.27 -8.50 10.53
C SER A 127 -4.16 -7.70 9.23
N ARG A 128 -4.41 -8.37 8.11
CA ARG A 128 -4.36 -7.75 6.78
C ARG A 128 -5.67 -8.00 6.08
N LYS A 129 -6.24 -6.94 5.51
CA LYS A 129 -7.29 -7.10 4.51
C LYS A 129 -6.75 -7.81 3.26
N PRO A 130 -7.62 -8.49 2.48
CA PRO A 130 -7.22 -9.11 1.24
C PRO A 130 -6.47 -8.14 0.32
N LEU A 131 -5.43 -8.67 -0.33
CA LEU A 131 -4.56 -7.86 -1.20
C LEU A 131 -5.35 -7.24 -2.36
N LYS A 132 -6.32 -7.99 -2.90
CA LYS A 132 -7.19 -7.56 -4.01
C LYS A 132 -8.12 -6.41 -3.62
N THR A 133 -8.74 -6.45 -2.44
CA THR A 133 -9.57 -5.34 -1.92
C THR A 133 -8.74 -4.06 -1.79
N SER A 134 -7.55 -4.18 -1.20
CA SER A 134 -6.63 -3.05 -1.04
C SER A 134 -6.15 -2.48 -2.37
N TRP A 135 -5.94 -3.35 -3.34
CA TRP A 135 -5.60 -2.99 -4.70
C TRP A 135 -6.71 -2.16 -5.33
N ASN A 136 -7.95 -2.65 -5.30
CA ASN A 136 -9.11 -1.98 -5.86
C ASN A 136 -9.30 -0.57 -5.27
N GLU A 137 -9.27 -0.44 -3.95
CA GLU A 137 -9.35 0.87 -3.26
C GLU A 137 -8.25 1.84 -3.72
N ALA A 138 -7.01 1.36 -3.85
CA ALA A 138 -5.91 2.18 -4.30
C ALA A 138 -6.08 2.60 -5.77
N VAL A 139 -6.63 1.74 -6.63
CA VAL A 139 -6.98 2.09 -8.02
C VAL A 139 -8.09 3.14 -8.06
N PHE A 140 -9.15 3.02 -7.26
CA PHE A 140 -10.18 4.06 -7.15
C PHE A 140 -9.59 5.38 -6.66
N GLY A 141 -8.63 5.33 -5.73
CA GLY A 141 -7.86 6.49 -5.33
C GLY A 141 -7.05 7.14 -6.46
N ILE A 142 -6.56 6.36 -7.44
CA ILE A 142 -5.93 6.88 -8.67
C ILE A 142 -6.98 7.51 -9.57
N ILE A 143 -8.12 6.84 -9.80
CA ILE A 143 -9.23 7.34 -10.62
C ILE A 143 -9.70 8.70 -10.09
N LYS A 144 -9.97 8.80 -8.79
CA LYS A 144 -10.36 10.05 -8.12
C LYS A 144 -9.30 11.14 -8.32
N TYR A 145 -8.02 10.81 -8.17
CA TYR A 145 -6.93 11.77 -8.39
C TYR A 145 -6.90 12.28 -9.83
N LEU A 146 -7.05 11.40 -10.83
CA LEU A 146 -7.08 11.80 -12.23
C LEU A 146 -8.28 12.69 -12.54
N LEU A 147 -9.47 12.36 -12.02
CA LEU A 147 -10.68 13.17 -12.19
C LEU A 147 -10.53 14.57 -11.57
N LEU A 148 -10.06 14.65 -10.33
CA LEU A 148 -9.94 15.92 -9.59
C LEU A 148 -8.77 16.78 -10.07
N GLN A 149 -7.59 16.18 -10.21
CA GLN A 149 -6.33 16.93 -10.33
C GLN A 149 -5.85 17.03 -11.77
N VAL A 150 -6.15 16.04 -12.62
CA VAL A 150 -5.71 16.04 -14.03
C VAL A 150 -6.82 16.58 -14.93
N ALA A 151 -8.07 16.14 -14.73
CA ALA A 151 -9.21 16.62 -15.51
C ALA A 151 -9.89 17.86 -14.90
N SER A 152 -9.55 18.24 -13.65
CA SER A 152 -10.12 19.41 -12.96
C SER A 152 -11.66 19.38 -12.86
N LEU A 153 -12.23 18.21 -12.61
CA LEU A 153 -13.68 18.01 -12.53
C LEU A 153 -14.18 18.11 -11.07
N SER A 154 -15.37 18.68 -10.88
CA SER A 154 -16.14 18.54 -9.63
C SER A 154 -16.72 17.13 -9.52
N GLU A 155 -17.34 16.81 -8.38
CA GLU A 155 -18.01 15.53 -8.14
C GLU A 155 -19.06 15.22 -9.19
N GLU A 156 -19.93 16.18 -9.46
CA GLU A 156 -21.04 16.05 -10.40
C GLU A 156 -20.52 15.88 -11.83
N ASN A 157 -19.46 16.62 -12.18
CA ASN A 157 -18.83 16.52 -13.50
C ASN A 157 -18.03 15.21 -13.66
N ALA A 158 -17.46 14.68 -12.58
CA ALA A 158 -16.77 13.41 -12.58
C ALA A 158 -17.77 12.24 -12.76
N PHE A 159 -18.91 12.30 -12.07
CA PHE A 159 -20.01 11.37 -12.28
C PHE A 159 -20.54 11.46 -13.72
N ALA A 160 -20.75 12.69 -14.22
CA ALA A 160 -21.17 12.94 -15.60
C ALA A 160 -20.21 12.34 -16.64
N LEU A 161 -18.89 12.44 -16.42
CA LEU A 161 -17.89 11.82 -17.28
C LEU A 161 -18.01 10.29 -17.29
N LEU A 162 -18.18 9.68 -16.12
CA LEU A 162 -18.26 8.22 -15.97
C LEU A 162 -19.55 7.63 -16.57
N LYS A 163 -20.68 8.35 -16.49
CA LYS A 163 -21.94 7.91 -17.10
C LYS A 163 -22.02 8.17 -18.61
N ALA A 164 -21.12 9.00 -19.15
CA ALA A 164 -21.13 9.43 -20.55
C ALA A 164 -22.53 9.97 -20.98
N ASP A 165 -23.06 9.52 -22.11
CA ASP A 165 -24.35 9.97 -22.66
C ASP A 165 -25.56 9.22 -22.07
N SER A 166 -25.41 8.54 -20.93
CA SER A 166 -26.52 7.82 -20.30
C SER A 166 -27.64 8.79 -19.89
N PRO A 167 -28.88 8.57 -20.36
CA PRO A 167 -30.02 9.43 -20.06
C PRO A 167 -30.50 9.29 -18.62
N ASP A 168 -30.34 8.10 -18.05
CA ASP A 168 -30.62 7.78 -16.66
C ASP A 168 -29.32 7.99 -15.89
N ASP A 169 -29.33 8.75 -14.79
CA ASP A 169 -28.16 9.14 -13.96
C ASP A 169 -27.44 7.91 -13.34
N GLN A 170 -26.83 7.12 -14.21
CA GLN A 170 -26.39 5.75 -13.98
C GLN A 170 -25.12 5.52 -14.81
N ILE A 171 -24.10 4.98 -14.17
CA ILE A 171 -22.89 4.55 -14.86
C ILE A 171 -23.12 3.10 -15.29
N THR A 172 -22.81 2.77 -16.53
CA THR A 172 -22.84 1.39 -17.04
C THR A 172 -21.43 0.85 -17.16
N TYR A 173 -21.24 -0.47 -17.22
CA TYR A 173 -19.92 -1.06 -17.43
C TYR A 173 -19.23 -0.50 -18.69
N SER A 174 -19.98 -0.29 -19.77
CA SER A 174 -19.44 0.27 -21.01
C SER A 174 -18.99 1.72 -20.85
N SER A 175 -19.79 2.57 -20.18
CA SER A 175 -19.43 3.97 -19.95
C SER A 175 -18.25 4.10 -18.99
N PHE A 176 -18.19 3.24 -17.96
CA PHE A 176 -17.04 3.13 -17.05
C PHE A 176 -15.76 2.77 -17.81
N CYS A 177 -15.78 1.73 -18.65
CA CYS A 177 -14.65 1.35 -19.49
C CYS A 177 -14.20 2.50 -20.40
N GLN A 178 -15.15 3.19 -21.03
CA GLN A 178 -14.87 4.34 -21.89
C GLN A 178 -14.21 5.48 -21.12
N ALA A 179 -14.70 5.80 -19.93
CA ALA A 179 -14.10 6.83 -19.07
C ALA A 179 -12.68 6.44 -18.63
N LEU A 180 -12.44 5.17 -18.24
CA LEU A 180 -11.09 4.70 -17.93
C LEU A 180 -10.15 4.79 -19.14
N CYS A 181 -10.64 4.51 -20.35
CA CYS A 181 -9.88 4.73 -21.58
C CYS A 181 -9.52 6.21 -21.77
N GLN A 182 -10.47 7.13 -21.56
CA GLN A 182 -10.25 8.58 -21.66
C GLN A 182 -9.27 9.11 -20.62
N LEU A 183 -9.28 8.54 -19.40
CA LEU A 183 -8.30 8.81 -18.35
C LEU A 183 -6.92 8.17 -18.61
N GLY A 184 -6.77 7.43 -19.72
CA GLY A 184 -5.55 6.74 -20.09
C GLY A 184 -5.23 5.56 -19.18
N MET A 185 -6.19 4.99 -18.46
CA MET A 185 -5.93 3.89 -17.54
C MET A 185 -5.91 2.52 -18.23
N VAL A 186 -6.49 2.40 -19.42
CA VAL A 186 -6.58 1.15 -20.17
C VAL A 186 -5.38 1.01 -21.11
N HIS A 187 -4.47 0.09 -20.78
CA HIS A 187 -3.28 -0.26 -21.55
C HIS A 187 -2.76 -1.62 -21.03
N PRO A 188 -2.09 -2.47 -21.84
CA PRO A 188 -1.50 -3.72 -21.36
C PRO A 188 -0.62 -3.58 -20.11
N ASP A 189 0.15 -2.49 -20.02
CA ASP A 189 1.00 -2.18 -18.87
C ASP A 189 0.27 -1.47 -17.71
N ARG A 190 -0.97 -1.01 -17.94
CA ARG A 190 -1.85 -0.33 -16.97
C ARG A 190 -2.99 -1.28 -16.62
N LEU A 191 -4.27 -0.93 -16.71
CA LEU A 191 -5.36 -1.85 -16.39
C LEU A 191 -5.66 -2.80 -17.56
N ASN A 192 -5.79 -4.09 -17.25
CA ASN A 192 -6.27 -5.11 -18.18
C ASN A 192 -7.78 -5.36 -18.02
N SER A 193 -8.38 -6.12 -18.95
CA SER A 193 -9.83 -6.35 -18.96
C SER A 193 -10.36 -7.14 -17.75
N GLU A 194 -9.55 -7.98 -17.12
CA GLU A 194 -9.94 -8.73 -15.93
C GLU A 194 -9.96 -7.82 -14.70
N GLU A 195 -8.93 -6.99 -14.54
CA GLU A 195 -8.86 -5.98 -13.47
C GLU A 195 -9.98 -4.94 -13.58
N ILE A 196 -10.38 -4.56 -14.80
CA ILE A 196 -11.51 -3.62 -14.99
C ILE A 196 -12.83 -4.27 -14.57
N LYS A 197 -13.02 -5.57 -14.85
CA LYS A 197 -14.19 -6.30 -14.36
C LYS A 197 -14.19 -6.41 -12.85
N ASP A 198 -13.03 -6.69 -12.25
CA ASP A 198 -12.89 -6.74 -10.79
C ASP A 198 -13.21 -5.40 -10.14
N LEU A 199 -12.75 -4.29 -10.73
CA LEU A 199 -13.08 -2.94 -10.27
C LEU A 199 -14.58 -2.64 -10.45
N TRP A 200 -15.17 -3.09 -11.55
CA TRP A 200 -16.60 -2.95 -11.77
C TRP A 200 -17.40 -3.66 -10.69
N SER A 201 -17.11 -4.93 -10.41
CA SER A 201 -17.79 -5.71 -9.38
C SER A 201 -17.58 -5.17 -7.96
N GLU A 202 -16.55 -4.36 -7.72
CA GLU A 202 -16.36 -3.65 -6.45
C GLU A 202 -17.15 -2.33 -6.40
N ALA A 203 -17.35 -1.69 -7.56
CA ALA A 203 -18.11 -0.45 -7.68
C ALA A 203 -19.63 -0.71 -7.64
N ASP A 204 -20.10 -1.69 -8.40
CA ASP A 204 -21.47 -2.20 -8.43
C ASP A 204 -21.67 -3.16 -7.25
N HIS A 205 -22.19 -2.61 -6.16
CA HIS A 205 -22.21 -3.31 -4.88
C HIS A 205 -23.41 -4.21 -4.71
N ASP A 206 -24.56 -3.80 -5.25
CA ASP A 206 -25.78 -4.59 -5.17
C ASP A 206 -25.93 -5.57 -6.34
N GLY A 207 -25.06 -5.47 -7.36
CA GLY A 207 -24.95 -6.42 -8.46
C GLY A 207 -26.05 -6.23 -9.48
N ASP A 208 -26.58 -5.02 -9.64
CA ASP A 208 -27.65 -4.69 -10.58
C ASP A 208 -27.14 -4.31 -11.99
N ASP A 209 -25.83 -4.48 -12.23
CA ASP A 209 -25.11 -4.13 -13.46
C ASP A 209 -25.10 -2.62 -13.76
N ILE A 210 -25.39 -1.79 -12.76
CA ILE A 210 -25.37 -0.33 -12.81
C ILE A 210 -24.55 0.18 -11.62
N VAL A 211 -23.89 1.34 -11.78
CA VAL A 211 -23.31 2.07 -10.64
C VAL A 211 -24.08 3.37 -10.47
N ASP A 212 -24.84 3.46 -9.39
CA ASP A 212 -25.61 4.64 -9.05
C ASP A 212 -24.73 5.75 -8.40
N TYR A 213 -25.33 6.92 -8.14
CA TYR A 213 -24.59 8.03 -7.55
C TYR A 213 -24.07 7.72 -6.13
N LYS A 214 -24.79 6.92 -5.34
CA LYS A 214 -24.38 6.54 -3.98
C LYS A 214 -23.21 5.56 -4.01
N GLU A 215 -23.22 4.61 -4.93
CA GLU A 215 -22.14 3.65 -5.13
C GLU A 215 -20.88 4.35 -5.65
N PHE A 216 -21.02 5.26 -6.61
CA PHE A 216 -19.96 6.16 -7.03
C PHE A 216 -19.40 6.95 -5.85
N GLN A 217 -20.28 7.54 -5.03
CA GLN A 217 -19.86 8.29 -3.85
C GLN A 217 -19.10 7.41 -2.86
N ARG A 218 -19.50 6.15 -2.67
CA ARG A 218 -18.87 5.25 -1.70
C ARG A 218 -17.54 4.71 -2.17
N CYS A 219 -17.46 4.21 -3.40
CA CYS A 219 -16.29 3.47 -3.89
C CYS A 219 -15.25 4.39 -4.52
N ILE A 220 -15.67 5.43 -5.25
CA ILE A 220 -14.77 6.29 -6.05
C ILE A 220 -14.57 7.65 -5.39
N TRP A 221 -15.62 8.30 -4.91
CA TRP A 221 -15.54 9.70 -4.48
C TRP A 221 -15.18 9.91 -3.02
N SER A 222 -15.75 9.13 -2.11
CA SER A 222 -15.48 9.13 -0.68
C SER A 222 -14.81 7.82 -0.27
N PRO A 223 -13.74 7.35 -0.95
CA PRO A 223 -13.03 6.20 -0.44
C PRO A 223 -12.53 6.66 0.93
N THR A 224 -13.06 6.05 1.99
CA THR A 224 -12.68 6.26 3.37
C THR A 224 -11.24 5.77 3.52
N CYS A 225 -10.31 6.48 2.90
CA CYS A 225 -8.91 6.21 3.01
C CYS A 225 -8.48 6.90 4.31
N CYS A 226 -8.45 6.08 5.37
CA CYS A 226 -7.91 6.40 6.69
C CYS A 226 -8.82 7.20 7.63
N SER A 227 -9.93 6.60 8.08
CA SER A 227 -10.36 6.76 9.47
C SER A 227 -10.33 5.40 10.12
N GLN A 228 -9.46 5.24 11.13
CA GLN A 228 -9.55 4.14 12.07
C GLN A 228 -10.89 4.30 12.80
N GLU A 229 -11.90 3.59 12.33
CA GLU A 229 -12.98 3.17 13.20
C GLU A 229 -12.76 1.67 13.38
N GLU A 230 -12.52 1.30 14.63
CA GLU A 230 -12.43 -0.07 15.09
C GLU A 230 -13.71 -0.78 14.63
N GLU A 231 -13.62 -1.60 13.59
CA GLU A 231 -14.71 -2.51 13.24
C GLU A 231 -14.81 -3.52 14.39
N ASP A 232 -15.87 -3.33 15.16
CA ASP A 232 -16.40 -4.19 16.21
C ASP A 232 -16.45 -5.64 15.71
N ASP A 233 -15.86 -6.55 16.49
CA ASP A 233 -15.81 -8.00 16.25
C ASP A 233 -17.25 -8.52 16.09
N THR A 234 -17.71 -8.65 14.85
CA THR A 234 -18.91 -9.43 14.53
C THR A 234 -18.47 -10.72 13.86
N GLU A 235 -18.45 -11.79 14.66
CA GLU A 235 -18.22 -13.17 14.24
C GLU A 235 -19.21 -13.55 13.12
N ILE A 236 -18.72 -13.70 11.89
CA ILE A 236 -19.45 -14.40 10.83
C ILE A 236 -18.94 -15.83 10.78
N ASP A 237 -19.79 -16.73 11.26
CA ASP A 237 -19.61 -18.18 11.23
C ASP A 237 -19.70 -18.69 9.79
N ILE A 238 -18.56 -19.07 9.19
CA ILE A 238 -18.53 -19.86 7.96
C ILE A 238 -17.69 -21.11 8.20
N SER A 239 -18.40 -22.22 8.38
CA SER A 239 -17.83 -23.56 8.43
C SER A 239 -17.36 -24.03 7.06
N ASP A 240 -16.21 -24.70 7.10
CA ASP A 240 -15.68 -25.73 6.19
C ASP A 240 -14.73 -25.27 5.06
N GLY A 241 -13.44 -25.55 5.28
CA GLY A 241 -12.33 -25.30 4.35
C GLY A 241 -10.96 -25.38 5.04
N SER A 242 -10.18 -26.42 4.72
CA SER A 242 -8.86 -26.81 5.25
C SER A 242 -8.04 -25.72 5.97
N LEU A 243 -7.96 -25.88 7.29
CA LEU A 243 -7.33 -25.00 8.28
C LEU A 243 -5.80 -25.13 8.28
N VAL A 244 -5.07 -24.03 8.04
CA VAL A 244 -3.70 -23.83 8.57
C VAL A 244 -3.81 -22.77 9.66
N THR A 245 -4.40 -23.12 10.80
CA THR A 245 -4.45 -22.25 11.97
C THR A 245 -3.10 -22.26 12.65
N PHE A 246 -2.45 -21.10 12.67
CA PHE A 246 -1.55 -20.77 13.77
C PHE A 246 -2.45 -20.46 14.97
N GLU A 247 -2.23 -21.12 16.10
CA GLU A 247 -3.00 -20.84 17.32
C GLU A 247 -2.76 -19.38 17.71
N ALA A 248 -3.81 -18.68 18.18
CA ALA A 248 -3.79 -17.25 18.51
C ALA A 248 -2.79 -16.85 19.63
N ASN A 249 -1.96 -17.79 20.10
CA ASN A 249 -0.96 -17.64 21.15
C ASN A 249 0.47 -17.98 20.69
N ASP A 250 0.73 -18.17 19.40
CA ASP A 250 2.11 -18.33 18.92
C ASP A 250 2.86 -16.98 19.04
N GLU A 251 3.85 -16.93 19.94
CA GLU A 251 4.78 -15.80 20.03
C GLU A 251 5.69 -15.77 18.79
N ALA A 252 5.62 -14.71 18.00
CA ALA A 252 6.59 -14.44 16.94
C ALA A 252 7.55 -13.31 17.34
N PHE A 253 8.69 -13.27 16.67
CA PHE A 253 9.56 -12.10 16.72
C PHE A 253 9.08 -11.09 15.68
N GLY A 254 9.08 -9.81 16.05
CA GLY A 254 9.01 -8.68 15.13
C GLY A 254 10.08 -7.66 15.48
N PHE A 255 9.91 -6.43 14.96
CA PHE A 255 10.84 -5.35 15.21
C PHE A 255 10.15 -4.11 15.78
N THR A 256 10.84 -3.43 16.69
CA THR A 256 10.56 -2.02 16.98
C THR A 256 11.58 -1.15 16.28
N VAL A 257 11.15 -0.01 15.75
CA VAL A 257 12.04 1.01 15.19
C VAL A 257 12.70 1.76 16.34
N LYS A 258 14.03 1.79 16.39
CA LYS A 258 14.80 2.52 17.40
C LYS A 258 15.23 3.89 16.91
N GLU A 259 15.66 3.94 15.66
CA GLU A 259 16.18 5.14 15.05
C GLU A 259 15.99 5.04 13.54
N ALA A 260 15.77 6.18 12.90
CA ALA A 260 15.80 6.33 11.47
C ALA A 260 16.43 7.68 11.17
N VAL A 261 17.38 7.74 10.24
CA VAL A 261 18.09 8.97 9.90
C VAL A 261 18.24 9.08 8.39
N LEU A 262 18.04 10.29 7.88
CA LEU A 262 18.43 10.63 6.52
C LEU A 262 19.72 11.45 6.57
N PHE A 263 20.63 11.13 5.65
CA PHE A 263 21.83 11.94 5.47
C PHE A 263 21.83 12.56 4.06
N PRO A 264 22.15 13.85 3.92
CA PRO A 264 22.61 14.77 4.97
C PRO A 264 21.48 15.43 5.78
N PRO A 265 21.76 15.99 6.98
CA PRO A 265 20.72 16.43 7.93
C PRO A 265 19.77 17.52 7.44
N GLU A 266 20.13 18.25 6.38
CA GLU A 266 19.26 19.21 5.73
C GLU A 266 18.00 18.55 5.15
N VAL A 267 18.12 17.31 4.67
CA VAL A 267 17.00 16.60 4.04
C VAL A 267 15.94 16.16 5.06
N GLU A 268 16.32 16.01 6.32
CA GLU A 268 15.41 15.79 7.46
C GLU A 268 14.57 17.04 7.81
N LYS A 269 14.93 18.20 7.24
CA LYS A 269 14.22 19.47 7.38
C LYS A 269 13.44 19.84 6.12
N GLY A 270 13.30 18.89 5.18
CA GLY A 270 12.62 19.08 3.92
C GLY A 270 13.39 19.95 2.92
N MET A 271 14.72 20.11 3.11
CA MET A 271 15.57 20.94 2.25
C MET A 271 16.61 20.09 1.54
N TRP A 272 16.97 20.45 0.31
CA TRP A 272 18.11 19.82 -0.36
C TRP A 272 19.38 20.66 -0.20
N PRO A 273 20.49 20.09 0.30
CA PRO A 273 21.76 20.80 0.45
C PRO A 273 22.36 21.23 -0.90
N GLU A 274 22.92 22.44 -0.96
CA GLU A 274 23.52 22.97 -2.19
C GLU A 274 24.76 22.21 -2.65
N ASN A 275 25.53 21.67 -1.70
CA ASN A 275 26.84 21.06 -1.94
C ASN A 275 26.83 19.52 -1.94
N TYR A 276 25.65 18.89 -2.05
CA TYR A 276 25.55 17.43 -2.13
C TYR A 276 25.52 16.97 -3.59
N SER A 277 26.64 16.42 -4.04
CA SER A 277 26.86 15.95 -5.41
C SER A 277 27.06 14.43 -5.53
N LEU A 278 26.97 13.70 -4.41
CA LEU A 278 27.21 12.25 -4.39
C LEU A 278 26.14 11.47 -5.14
N SER A 279 24.89 11.90 -5.00
CA SER A 279 23.71 11.31 -5.63
C SER A 279 22.58 12.34 -5.67
N ASP A 280 21.60 12.11 -6.53
CA ASP A 280 20.29 12.75 -6.47
C ASP A 280 19.38 12.16 -5.37
N HIS A 281 19.81 11.10 -4.69
CA HIS A 281 19.14 10.52 -3.52
C HIS A 281 19.96 10.71 -2.22
N ALA A 282 19.24 10.90 -1.11
CA ALA A 282 19.74 10.98 0.24
C ALA A 282 19.57 9.59 0.91
N PRO A 283 20.65 8.97 1.43
CA PRO A 283 20.55 7.68 2.10
C PRO A 283 19.67 7.73 3.35
N LEU A 284 18.71 6.79 3.41
CA LEU A 284 17.88 6.49 4.58
C LEU A 284 18.46 5.28 5.32
N THR A 285 18.79 5.45 6.59
CA THR A 285 19.26 4.37 7.48
C THR A 285 18.27 4.16 8.62
N VAL A 286 17.98 2.89 8.96
CA VAL A 286 17.05 2.54 10.04
C VAL A 286 17.68 1.49 10.95
N VAL A 287 17.55 1.69 12.26
CA VAL A 287 17.96 0.74 13.30
C VAL A 287 16.72 0.08 13.89
N PHE A 288 16.66 -1.24 13.77
CA PHE A 288 15.61 -2.07 14.38
C PHE A 288 16.13 -2.80 15.61
N SER A 289 15.27 -3.06 16.58
CA SER A 289 15.54 -4.03 17.65
C SER A 289 14.47 -5.13 17.69
N PRO A 290 14.86 -6.40 17.87
CA PRO A 290 13.91 -7.50 17.94
C PRO A 290 13.03 -7.38 19.19
N VAL A 291 11.76 -7.73 19.04
CA VAL A 291 10.77 -7.76 20.12
C VAL A 291 9.87 -8.99 19.93
N ARG A 292 9.40 -9.59 21.02
CA ARG A 292 8.37 -10.63 20.95
C ARG A 292 7.00 -9.99 20.86
N MET A 293 6.13 -10.56 20.04
CA MET A 293 4.78 -10.05 19.83
C MET A 293 3.82 -11.17 19.46
N PRO A 294 2.53 -11.03 19.82
CA PRO A 294 1.50 -12.00 19.43
C PRO A 294 1.34 -12.01 17.90
N CYS A 295 1.07 -13.17 17.32
CA CYS A 295 0.67 -13.26 15.92
C CYS A 295 -0.80 -12.89 15.75
N SER A 296 -1.14 -12.19 14.66
CA SER A 296 -2.54 -12.10 14.23
C SER A 296 -2.93 -13.34 13.41
N PRO A 297 -4.18 -13.83 13.53
CA PRO A 297 -4.70 -14.85 12.64
C PRO A 297 -4.63 -14.36 11.18
N ARG A 298 -4.20 -15.23 10.26
CA ARG A 298 -4.37 -14.95 8.82
C ARG A 298 -5.82 -15.29 8.44
N THR A 299 -6.53 -14.32 7.87
CA THR A 299 -7.82 -14.59 7.22
C THR A 299 -7.60 -15.58 6.07
N PRO A 300 -8.39 -16.66 5.98
CA PRO A 300 -8.29 -17.59 4.86
C PRO A 300 -8.62 -16.86 3.55
N ARG A 301 -7.94 -17.23 2.47
CA ARG A 301 -8.40 -16.87 1.13
C ARG A 301 -9.60 -17.75 0.80
N THR A 302 -10.72 -17.14 0.42
CA THR A 302 -11.74 -17.84 -0.34
C THR A 302 -11.13 -18.32 -1.67
N PRO A 303 -11.43 -19.56 -2.10
CA PRO A 303 -10.90 -20.13 -3.34
C PRO A 303 -11.35 -19.39 -4.60
#